data_AF-A0A7J5WLR5-F1
#
_entry.id   AF-A0A7J5WLR5-F1
#
_cell.length_a   1.000
_cell.length_b   1.000
_cell.length_c   1.000
_cell.angle_alpha   90.00
_cell.angle_beta   90.00
_cell.angle_gamma   90.00
#
_symmetry.space_group_name_H-M   'P 1'
#
loop_
_entity.id
_entity.type
_entity.pdbx_description
1 polymer ?
#
loop_
_entity_poly.entity_id
_entity_poly.type
_entity_poly.pdbx_seq_one_letter_code
_entity_poly.pdbx_strand_id
1 'polypeptide(L)'
;MLQYQWTLFKTAVMFLTRIPVGKNLPYSQELLQASARYFTWVGILVGITGGVSLYLANLVFSPALSIAVSMLSTILLTGSFH
;
A
#
# COMPACT_ATOMS: atom_id res chain seq x y z
N MET A 1 23.17 8.72 -0.35
CA MET A 1 22.28 8.41 -1.50
C MET A 1 21.23 7.36 -1.16
N LEU A 2 21.60 6.14 -0.72
CA LEU A 2 20.63 5.06 -0.44
C LEU A 2 19.63 5.39 0.68
N GLN A 3 20.09 5.99 1.78
CA GLN A 3 19.21 6.42 2.89
C GLN A 3 18.11 7.39 2.44
N TYR A 4 18.43 8.29 1.51
CA TYR A 4 17.45 9.23 0.96
C TYR A 4 16.37 8.52 0.13
N GLN A 5 16.76 7.58 -0.73
CA GLN A 5 15.79 6.76 -1.48
C GLN A 5 14.90 5.93 -0.55
N TRP A 6 15.47 5.41 0.52
CA TRP A 6 14.71 4.69 1.54
C TRP A 6 13.68 5.57 2.25
N THR A 7 14.05 6.81 2.57
CA THR A 7 13.10 7.80 3.11
C THR A 7 11.97 8.05 2.12
N LEU A 8 12.27 8.27 0.83
CA LEU A 8 11.23 8.48 -0.19
C LEU A 8 10.30 7.28 -0.36
N PHE A 9 10.85 6.07 -0.36
CA PHE A 9 10.02 4.86 -0.41
C PHE A 9 9.09 4.76 0.81
N LYS A 10 9.60 5.02 2.01
CA LYS A 10 8.79 5.07 3.23
C LYS A 10 7.73 6.17 3.18
N THR A 11 8.06 7.34 2.64
CA THR A 11 7.08 8.43 2.44
C THR A 11 5.96 7.99 1.51
N ALA A 12 6.27 7.30 0.41
CA ALA A 12 5.27 6.74 -0.50
C ALA A 12 4.38 5.68 0.19
N VAL A 13 4.99 4.77 0.96
CA VAL A 13 4.25 3.75 1.73
C VAL A 13 3.31 4.42 2.74
N MET A 14 3.79 5.41 3.48
CA MET A 14 3.00 6.17 4.45
C MET A 14 1.85 6.95 3.79
N PHE A 15 2.08 7.49 2.60
CA PHE A 15 1.09 8.30 1.90
C PHE A 15 -0.05 7.44 1.32
N LEU A 16 0.27 6.26 0.78
CA LEU A 16 -0.69 5.39 0.09
C LEU A 16 -1.26 4.27 0.97
N THR A 17 -0.65 3.98 2.13
CA THR A 17 -1.04 2.85 2.98
C THR A 17 -1.04 3.19 4.46
N ARG A 18 -1.68 2.33 5.26
CA ARG A 18 -1.70 2.36 6.73
C ARG A 18 -0.52 1.60 7.36
N ILE A 19 0.44 1.15 6.56
CA ILE A 19 1.61 0.43 7.07
C ILE A 19 2.47 1.43 7.87
N PRO A 20 2.78 1.16 9.16
CA PRO A 20 3.63 2.04 9.95
C PRO A 20 5.09 2.00 9.45
N VAL A 21 5.65 3.16 9.09
CA VAL A 21 7.03 3.26 8.54
C VAL A 21 8.08 3.83 9.51
N GLY A 22 7.70 4.01 10.77
CA GLY A 22 8.55 4.52 11.86
C GLY A 22 8.17 5.94 12.30
N LYS A 23 8.53 6.32 13.55
CA LYS A 23 8.09 7.57 14.19
C LYS A 23 8.90 8.83 13.78
N ASN A 24 10.11 8.65 13.24
CA ASN A 24 11.04 9.75 12.96
C ASN A 24 11.19 10.04 11.46
N LEU A 25 10.15 9.80 10.66
CA LEU A 25 10.21 10.12 9.24
C LEU A 25 10.07 11.65 9.08
N PRO A 26 11.07 12.36 8.50
CA PRO A 26 10.93 13.78 8.27
C PRO A 26 9.81 14.02 7.25
N TYR A 27 8.86 14.88 7.60
CA TYR A 27 7.80 15.32 6.70
C TYR A 27 8.23 16.62 6.00
N SER A 28 8.16 16.64 4.67
CA SER A 28 8.28 17.85 3.87
C SER A 28 7.50 17.66 2.56
N GLN A 29 7.00 18.76 1.99
CA GLN A 29 6.23 18.70 0.75
C GLN A 29 7.10 18.27 -0.44
N GLU A 30 8.38 18.64 -0.42
CA GLU A 30 9.38 18.23 -1.40
C GLU A 30 9.66 16.72 -1.33
N LEU A 31 9.75 16.14 -0.12
CA LEU A 31 9.91 14.70 0.06
C LEU A 31 8.70 13.94 -0.45
N LEU A 32 7.49 14.46 -0.20
CA LEU A 32 6.26 13.85 -0.70
C LEU A 32 6.22 13.86 -2.24
N GLN A 33 6.50 15.00 -2.87
CA GLN A 33 6.56 15.10 -4.34
C GLN A 33 7.63 14.18 -4.94
N ALA A 34 8.83 14.15 -4.35
CA ALA A 34 9.92 13.28 -4.78
C ALA A 34 9.62 11.78 -4.56
N SER A 35 8.70 11.44 -3.64
CA SER A 35 8.29 10.06 -3.39
C SER A 35 7.36 9.48 -4.46
N ALA A 36 6.75 10.32 -5.30
CA ALA A 36 5.79 9.90 -6.33
C ALA A 36 6.34 8.81 -7.28
N ARG A 37 7.65 8.81 -7.56
CA ARG A 37 8.31 7.75 -8.35
C ARG A 37 8.19 6.35 -7.75
N TYR A 38 7.89 6.24 -6.46
CA TYR A 38 7.69 4.98 -5.75
C TYR A 38 6.22 4.58 -5.63
N PHE A 39 5.27 5.40 -6.09
CA PHE A 39 3.84 5.10 -5.98
C PHE A 39 3.46 3.85 -6.76
N THR A 40 4.03 3.63 -7.94
CA THR A 40 3.82 2.40 -8.71
C THR A 40 4.28 1.15 -7.94
N TRP A 41 5.42 1.23 -7.25
CA TRP A 41 5.93 0.12 -6.44
C TRP A 41 5.02 -0.20 -5.26
N VAL A 42 4.49 0.83 -4.59
CA VAL A 42 3.51 0.65 -3.52
C VAL A 42 2.18 0.11 -4.09
N GLY A 43 1.77 0.58 -5.27
CA GLY A 43 0.59 0.07 -5.97
C GLY A 43 0.71 -1.42 -6.33
N ILE A 44 1.89 -1.89 -6.75
CA ILE A 44 2.15 -3.31 -6.96
C ILE A 44 1.97 -4.09 -5.66
N LEU A 45 2.48 -3.58 -4.53
CA LEU A 45 2.31 -4.22 -3.22
C LEU A 45 0.82 -4.32 -2.82
N VAL A 46 0.05 -3.27 -3.03
CA VAL A 46 -1.41 -3.27 -2.77
C VAL A 46 -2.12 -4.26 -3.72
N GLY A 47 -1.77 -4.26 -5.00
CA GLY A 47 -2.32 -5.18 -6.00
C GLY A 47 -2.03 -6.65 -5.69
N ILE A 48 -0.80 -6.97 -5.27
CA ILE A 48 -0.43 -8.31 -4.81
C ILE A 48 -1.25 -8.69 -3.58
N THR A 49 -1.43 -7.78 -2.63
CA THR A 49 -2.24 -8.04 -1.43
C THR A 49 -3.68 -8.38 -1.79
N GLY A 50 -4.30 -7.61 -2.70
CA GLY A 50 -5.64 -7.91 -3.21
C GLY A 50 -5.70 -9.22 -3.99
N GLY A 51 -4.76 -9.44 -4.92
CA GLY A 51 -4.70 -10.66 -5.74
C GLY A 51 -4.50 -11.94 -4.92
N VAL A 52 -3.60 -11.91 -3.92
CA VAL A 52 -3.39 -13.02 -2.99
C VAL A 52 -4.64 -13.25 -2.14
N SER A 53 -5.25 -12.18 -1.62
CA SER A 53 -6.49 -12.29 -0.83
C SER A 53 -7.63 -12.89 -1.65
N LEU A 54 -7.79 -12.46 -2.90
CA LEU A 54 -8.77 -13.01 -3.84
C LEU A 54 -8.51 -14.49 -4.14
N TYR A 55 -7.25 -14.83 -4.47
CA TYR A 55 -6.87 -16.19 -4.79
C TYR A 55 -7.14 -17.14 -3.62
N LEU A 56 -6.73 -16.76 -2.40
CA LEU A 56 -6.96 -17.55 -1.20
C LEU A 56 -8.44 -17.64 -0.84
N ALA A 57 -9.20 -16.55 -0.97
CA ALA A 57 -10.63 -16.55 -0.70
C ALA A 57 -11.42 -17.44 -1.67
N ASN A 58 -11.02 -17.49 -2.95
CA ASN A 58 -11.63 -18.38 -3.94
C ASN A 58 -11.47 -19.88 -3.64
N LEU A 59 -10.54 -20.26 -2.76
CA LEU A 59 -10.41 -21.66 -2.33
C LEU A 59 -11.52 -22.09 -1.36
N VAL A 60 -12.25 -21.14 -0.77
CA VAL A 60 -13.20 -21.39 0.32
C VAL A 60 -14.59 -20.78 0.08
N PHE A 61 -14.65 -19.62 -0.58
CA PHE A 61 -15.86 -18.81 -0.71
C PHE A 61 -16.39 -18.73 -2.15
N SER A 62 -17.64 -18.26 -2.30
CA SER A 62 -18.21 -17.95 -3.61
C SER A 62 -17.55 -16.71 -4.23
N PRO A 63 -17.59 -16.53 -5.57
CA PRO A 63 -16.89 -15.42 -6.24
C PRO A 63 -17.23 -14.04 -5.68
N ALA A 64 -18.50 -13.80 -5.34
CA ALA A 64 -18.94 -12.53 -4.77
C ALA A 64 -18.29 -12.25 -3.40
N LEU A 65 -18.21 -13.27 -2.54
CA LEU A 65 -17.61 -13.13 -1.22
C LEU A 65 -16.08 -13.03 -1.32
N SER A 66 -15.44 -13.75 -2.25
CA SER A 66 -14.00 -13.64 -2.51
C SER A 66 -13.60 -12.23 -2.98
N ILE A 67 -14.40 -11.62 -3.84
CA ILE A 67 -14.22 -10.22 -4.26
C ILE A 67 -14.36 -9.29 -3.05
N ALA A 68 -15.38 -9.49 -2.21
CA ALA A 68 -15.56 -8.69 -1.00
C ALA A 68 -14.34 -8.80 -0.05
N VAL A 69 -13.79 -10.00 0.15
CA VAL A 69 -12.57 -10.20 0.94
C VAL A 69 -11.37 -9.47 0.33
N SER A 70 -11.18 -9.57 -0.99
CA SER A 70 -10.14 -8.83 -1.71
C SER A 70 -10.27 -7.32 -1.53
N MET A 71 -11.48 -6.77 -1.71
CA MET A 71 -11.76 -5.35 -1.52
C MET A 71 -11.50 -4.92 -0.08
N LEU A 72 -11.99 -5.68 0.91
CA LEU A 72 -11.76 -5.38 2.33
C LEU A 72 -10.27 -5.39 2.66
N SER A 73 -9.50 -6.33 2.12
CA SER A 73 -8.06 -6.41 2.36
C SER A 73 -7.33 -5.15 1.88
N THR A 74 -7.67 -4.65 0.67
CA THR A 74 -7.04 -3.46 0.11
C THR A 74 -7.54 -2.19 0.79
N ILE A 75 -8.83 -2.11 1.13
CA ILE A 75 -9.42 -1.03 1.94
C ILE A 75 -8.72 -0.90 3.30
N LEU A 76 -8.52 -2.01 4.01
CA LEU A 76 -7.84 -2.00 5.30
C LEU A 76 -6.37 -1.59 5.18
N LEU A 77 -5.71 -2.03 4.10
CA LEU A 77 -4.32 -1.72 3.82
C LEU A 77 -4.12 -0.23 3.47
N THR A 78 -4.98 0.35 2.63
CA THR A 78 -4.87 1.76 2.21
C THR A 78 -5.56 2.73 3.17
N GLY A 79 -6.48 2.22 3.99
CA GLY A 79 -7.35 3.00 4.86
C GLY A 79 -8.51 3.66 4.10
N SER A 80 -8.69 3.38 2.80
CA SER A 80 -9.66 4.07 1.92
C SER A 80 -9.62 5.59 2.04
N PHE A 81 -8.46 6.13 2.38
CA PHE A 81 -8.21 7.54 2.21
C PHE A 81 -7.95 7.74 0.72
N HIS A 82 -8.60 8.74 0.14
CA HIS A 82 -8.76 9.03 -1.30
C HIS A 82 -9.92 8.27 -1.95
#